data_AF-A0A1L9QT34-F1
#
_entry.id   AF-A0A1L9QT34-F1
#
_cell.length_a   1.000
_cell.length_b   1.000
_cell.length_c   1.000
_cell.angle_alpha   90.00
_cell.angle_beta   90.00
_cell.angle_gamma   90.00
#
_symmetry.space_group_name_H-M   'P 1'
#
loop_
_entity.id
_entity.type
_entity.pdbx_description
1 polymer ?
#
loop_
_entity_poly.entity_id
_entity_poly.type
_entity_poly.pdbx_seq_one_letter_code
_entity_poly.pdbx_strand_id
1 'polypeptide(L)'
;MNPEEIIQAFLNVWETNPNDIFTTSGAIAGLEELNDMAIASATDSNTVFVDKLGKWCAQYPKLTDEIFAEAENQRKFKLKNNIPEPETAPKKPDKTLDNLYPKIPRSLRDRLPKS
;
A
#
# COMPACT_ATOMS: atom_id res chain seq x y z
N MET A 1 0.23 13.42 7.39
CA MET A 1 0.98 12.16 7.15
C MET A 1 2.04 12.44 6.12
N ASN A 2 3.24 11.90 6.27
CA ASN A 2 4.24 12.02 5.21
C ASN A 2 3.84 11.12 4.03
N PRO A 3 4.09 11.54 2.79
CA PRO A 3 3.73 10.74 1.62
C PRO A 3 4.40 9.36 1.64
N GLU A 4 5.64 9.27 2.12
CA GLU A 4 6.35 8.00 2.28
C GLU A 4 5.68 7.06 3.29
N GLU A 5 5.07 7.58 4.38
CA GLU A 5 4.32 6.74 5.34
C GLU A 5 3.07 6.14 4.68
N ILE A 6 2.38 6.91 3.84
CA ILE A 6 1.19 6.42 3.11
C ILE A 6 1.60 5.37 2.07
N ILE A 7 2.69 5.62 1.34
CA ILE A 7 3.25 4.66 0.38
C ILE A 7 3.66 3.36 1.09
N GLN A 8 4.31 3.46 2.25
CA GLN A 8 4.73 2.31 3.05
C GLN A 8 3.54 1.53 3.61
N ALA A 9 2.51 2.22 4.11
CA ALA A 9 1.29 1.57 4.58
C ALA A 9 0.53 0.87 3.46
N PHE A 10 0.38 1.53 2.32
CA PHE A 10 -0.24 0.92 1.14
C PHE A 10 0.53 -0.33 0.69
N LEU A 11 1.87 -0.24 0.62
CA LEU A 11 2.70 -1.37 0.27
C LEU A 11 2.52 -2.52 1.27
N ASN A 12 2.43 -2.24 2.58
CA ASN A 12 2.20 -3.30 3.55
C ASN A 12 0.83 -3.94 3.38
N VAL A 13 -0.23 -3.16 3.14
CA VAL A 13 -1.57 -3.70 2.82
C VAL A 13 -1.53 -4.54 1.54
N TRP A 14 -0.78 -4.11 0.53
CA TRP A 14 -0.57 -4.88 -0.71
C TRP A 14 0.10 -6.24 -0.44
N GLU A 15 1.19 -6.25 0.32
CA GLU A 15 1.97 -7.46 0.58
C GLU A 15 1.28 -8.41 1.55
N THR A 16 0.58 -7.88 2.54
CA THR A 16 -0.12 -8.69 3.55
C THR A 16 -1.53 -9.08 3.14
N ASN A 17 -2.13 -8.34 2.19
CA ASN A 17 -3.51 -8.48 1.71
C ASN A 17 -4.47 -8.92 2.83
N PRO A 18 -4.60 -8.11 3.90
CA PRO A 18 -5.32 -8.50 5.10
C PRO A 18 -6.78 -8.77 4.75
N ASN A 19 -7.31 -9.92 5.19
CA ASN A 19 -8.70 -10.30 4.94
C ASN A 19 -9.14 -10.25 3.46
N ASP A 20 -8.20 -10.39 2.53
CA ASP A 20 -8.45 -10.25 1.10
C ASP A 20 -9.07 -8.88 0.74
N ILE A 21 -8.55 -7.82 1.37
CA ILE A 21 -9.13 -6.47 1.32
C ILE A 21 -9.32 -5.95 -0.10
N PHE A 22 -8.43 -6.28 -1.06
CA PHE A 22 -8.58 -5.83 -2.44
C PHE A 22 -9.82 -6.43 -3.11
N THR A 23 -10.15 -7.70 -2.84
CA THR A 23 -11.36 -8.34 -3.34
C THR A 23 -12.60 -7.89 -2.57
N THR A 24 -12.54 -7.88 -1.24
CA THR A 24 -13.70 -7.56 -0.38
C THR A 24 -14.11 -6.08 -0.42
N SER A 25 -13.18 -5.19 -0.80
CA SER A 25 -13.45 -3.78 -1.09
C SER A 25 -13.91 -3.52 -2.53
N GLY A 26 -13.77 -4.50 -3.44
CA GLY A 26 -14.03 -4.32 -4.87
C GLY A 26 -12.90 -3.64 -5.65
N ALA A 27 -11.78 -3.34 -4.98
CA ALA A 27 -10.63 -2.66 -5.58
C ALA A 27 -9.95 -3.45 -6.71
N ILE A 28 -10.17 -4.78 -6.81
CA ILE A 28 -9.70 -5.61 -7.92
C ILE A 28 -10.03 -4.99 -9.28
N ALA A 29 -11.23 -4.40 -9.43
CA ALA A 29 -11.65 -3.77 -10.68
C ALA A 29 -10.83 -2.51 -11.05
N GLY A 30 -10.27 -1.83 -10.05
CA GLY A 30 -9.43 -0.64 -10.23
C GLY A 30 -7.94 -0.92 -10.24
N LEU A 31 -7.49 -2.17 -10.07
CA LEU A 31 -6.07 -2.50 -9.99
C LEU A 31 -5.32 -2.27 -11.32
N GLU A 32 -6.00 -2.47 -12.46
CA GLU A 32 -5.44 -2.15 -13.76
C GLU A 32 -5.15 -0.65 -13.89
N GLU A 33 -6.13 0.20 -13.54
CA GLU A 33 -5.96 1.65 -13.51
C GLU A 33 -4.85 2.08 -12.54
N LEU A 34 -4.78 1.45 -11.36
CA LEU A 34 -3.72 1.70 -10.38
C LEU A 34 -2.33 1.31 -10.93
N ASN A 35 -2.23 0.20 -11.65
CA ASN A 35 -1.00 -0.25 -12.27
C ASN A 35 -0.54 0.72 -13.37
N ASP A 36 -1.45 1.20 -14.22
CA ASP A 36 -1.15 2.21 -15.23
C ASP A 36 -0.76 3.56 -14.60
N MET A 37 -1.48 3.98 -13.55
CA MET A 37 -1.14 5.17 -12.77
C MET A 37 0.27 5.04 -12.16
N ALA A 38 0.63 3.87 -11.62
CA ALA A 38 1.96 3.62 -11.06
C ALA A 38 3.09 3.72 -12.10
N ILE A 39 2.81 3.37 -13.36
CA ILE A 39 3.74 3.54 -14.48
C ILE A 39 3.82 5.01 -14.90
N ALA A 40 2.66 5.64 -15.14
CA ALA A 40 2.57 7.02 -15.60
C ALA A 40 3.19 8.01 -14.60
N SER A 41 3.08 7.70 -13.31
CA SER A 41 3.66 8.53 -12.26
C SER A 41 5.11 8.23 -11.95
N ALA A 42 5.82 7.33 -12.64
CA ALA A 42 7.19 6.95 -12.29
C ALA A 42 8.16 8.14 -12.14
N THR A 43 7.93 9.24 -12.88
CA THR A 43 8.72 10.49 -12.79
C THR A 43 8.12 11.54 -11.84
N ASP A 44 6.91 11.33 -11.34
CA ASP A 44 6.22 12.24 -10.42
C ASP A 44 6.84 12.17 -9.00
N SER A 45 6.83 13.30 -8.31
CA SER A 45 7.19 13.37 -6.89
C SER A 45 6.24 12.55 -6.01
N ASN A 46 6.73 12.06 -4.87
CA ASN A 46 5.94 11.26 -3.93
C ASN A 46 4.64 11.94 -3.49
N THR A 47 4.63 13.27 -3.32
CA THR A 47 3.41 14.03 -2.99
C THR A 47 2.34 13.90 -4.06
N VAL A 48 2.71 14.01 -5.35
CA VAL A 48 1.77 13.90 -6.48
C VAL A 48 1.27 12.47 -6.62
N PHE A 49 2.18 11.49 -6.45
CA PHE A 49 1.81 10.08 -6.46
C PHE A 49 0.82 9.74 -5.35
N VAL A 50 1.04 10.24 -4.13
CA VAL A 50 0.12 10.02 -3.00
C VAL A 50 -1.21 10.72 -3.18
N ASP A 51 -1.26 11.91 -3.80
CA ASP A 51 -2.52 12.57 -4.15
C ASP A 51 -3.34 11.72 -5.13
N LYS A 52 -2.71 11.18 -6.17
CA LYS A 52 -3.35 10.25 -7.14
C LYS A 52 -3.78 8.95 -6.47
N LEU A 53 -2.91 8.37 -5.64
CA LEU A 53 -3.20 7.16 -4.86
C LEU A 53 -4.40 7.39 -3.92
N GLY A 54 -4.43 8.53 -3.24
CA GLY A 54 -5.52 8.92 -2.35
C GLY A 54 -6.85 9.08 -3.09
N LYS A 55 -6.84 9.68 -4.28
CA LYS A 55 -8.03 9.79 -5.14
C LYS A 55 -8.55 8.42 -5.59
N TRP A 56 -7.65 7.51 -5.95
CA TRP A 56 -8.01 6.14 -6.30
C TRP A 56 -8.56 5.38 -5.08
N CYS A 57 -7.88 5.44 -3.94
CA CYS A 57 -8.32 4.83 -2.69
C CYS A 57 -9.69 5.35 -2.25
N ALA A 58 -10.00 6.63 -2.48
CA ALA A 58 -11.30 7.22 -2.13
C ALA A 58 -12.51 6.55 -2.82
N GLN A 59 -12.29 5.83 -3.93
CA GLN A 59 -13.33 5.01 -4.56
C GLN A 59 -13.63 3.72 -3.76
N TYR A 60 -12.72 3.32 -2.88
CA TYR A 60 -12.74 2.08 -2.09
C TYR A 60 -12.61 2.40 -0.59
N PRO A 61 -13.69 2.83 0.08
CA PRO A 61 -13.62 3.29 1.47
C PRO A 61 -13.12 2.22 2.45
N LYS A 62 -13.45 0.94 2.23
CA LYS A 62 -12.95 -0.18 3.06
C LYS A 62 -11.44 -0.35 2.97
N LEU A 63 -10.89 -0.25 1.75
CA LEU A 63 -9.45 -0.34 1.53
C LEU A 63 -8.74 0.87 2.11
N THR A 64 -9.33 2.06 1.94
CA THR A 64 -8.81 3.30 2.53
C THR A 64 -8.70 3.19 4.03
N ASP A 65 -9.75 2.74 4.72
CA ASP A 65 -9.76 2.59 6.17
C ASP A 65 -8.63 1.66 6.64
N GLU A 66 -8.45 0.52 5.96
CA GLU A 66 -7.37 -0.43 6.29
C GLU A 66 -5.97 0.16 6.07
N ILE A 67 -5.76 0.91 4.98
CA ILE A 67 -4.48 1.61 4.72
C ILE A 67 -4.21 2.67 5.81
N PHE A 68 -5.23 3.41 6.23
CA PHE A 68 -5.08 4.39 7.30
C PHE A 68 -4.82 3.72 8.66
N ALA A 69 -5.53 2.65 8.97
CA ALA A 69 -5.30 1.85 10.18
C ALA A 69 -3.87 1.29 10.21
N GLU A 70 -3.39 0.79 9.07
CA GLU A 70 -2.01 0.31 8.90
C GLU A 70 -1.00 1.44 9.07
N ALA A 71 -1.23 2.60 8.45
CA ALA A 71 -0.35 3.76 8.57
C ALA A 71 -0.28 4.28 10.02
N GLU A 72 -1.39 4.24 10.76
CA GLU A 72 -1.42 4.53 12.19
C GLU A 72 -0.68 3.47 13.02
N ASN A 73 -0.79 2.19 12.65
CA ASN A 73 -0.08 1.11 13.31
C ASN A 73 1.44 1.27 13.15
N GLN A 74 1.91 1.57 11.93
CA GLN A 74 3.31 1.85 11.65
C GLN A 74 3.85 3.04 12.47
N ARG A 75 3.05 4.10 12.65
CA ARG A 75 3.41 5.23 13.54
C ARG A 75 3.53 4.81 14.99
N LYS A 76 2.63 3.96 15.49
CA LYS A 76 2.70 3.41 16.85
C LYS A 76 3.91 2.50 17.03
N PHE A 77 4.31 1.78 15.98
CA PHE A 77 5.51 0.94 15.97
C PHE A 77 6.80 1.76 16.01
N LYS A 78 6.91 2.84 15.21
CA LYS A 78 8.08 3.74 15.22
C LYS A 78 8.29 4.46 16.56
N LEU A 79 7.25 4.67 17.35
CA LEU A 79 7.35 5.29 18.68
C LEU A 79 7.76 4.27 19.77
N LYS A 80 7.66 2.96 19.51
CA LYS A 80 8.02 1.89 20.42
C LYS A 80 9.27 1.15 19.94
N ASN A 81 10.41 1.84 19.88
CA ASN A 81 11.71 1.20 19.67
C ASN A 81 12.20 0.42 20.92
N ASN A 82 11.39 -0.50 21.45
CA ASN A 82 11.77 -1.61 22.34
C ASN A 82 10.51 -2.49 22.51
N ILE A 83 10.62 -3.78 22.16
CA ILE A 83 9.68 -4.91 22.31
C ILE A 83 9.20 -5.46 20.94
N PRO A 84 9.27 -6.80 20.72
CA PRO A 84 9.33 -7.43 19.39
C PRO A 84 8.02 -7.39 18.62
N GLU A 85 8.17 -7.56 17.30
CA GLU A 85 7.14 -7.89 16.31
C GLU A 85 5.95 -8.66 16.91
N PRO A 86 4.69 -8.22 16.70
CA PRO A 86 3.57 -9.12 16.89
C PRO A 86 3.70 -10.24 15.86
N GLU A 87 3.94 -11.44 16.37
CA GLU A 87 3.85 -12.71 15.64
C GLU A 87 2.46 -12.90 15.04
N THR A 88 2.24 -12.29 13.89
CA THR A 88 1.26 -12.73 12.90
C THR A 88 1.98 -12.62 11.57
N ALA A 89 2.80 -13.62 11.27
CA ALA A 89 3.36 -13.80 9.94
C ALA A 89 2.22 -13.63 8.92
N PRO A 90 2.29 -12.63 8.02
CA PRO A 90 1.30 -12.48 6.99
C PRO A 90 1.26 -13.79 6.21
N LYS A 91 0.05 -14.33 6.02
CA LYS A 91 -0.15 -15.43 5.08
C LYS A 91 0.58 -15.04 3.79
N LYS A 92 1.42 -15.95 3.28
CA LYS A 92 2.22 -15.76 2.06
C LYS A 92 1.42 -14.93 1.06
N PRO A 93 1.99 -13.84 0.52
CA PRO A 93 1.25 -12.94 -0.37
C PRO A 93 0.56 -13.77 -1.43
N ASP A 94 -0.68 -13.41 -1.74
CA ASP A 94 -1.38 -13.97 -2.88
C ASP A 94 -0.56 -13.63 -4.12
N LYS A 95 0.32 -14.56 -4.52
CA LYS A 95 1.28 -14.41 -5.63
C LYS A 95 0.58 -14.00 -6.92
N THR A 96 -0.72 -14.18 -7.02
CA THR A 96 -1.55 -13.80 -8.15
C THR A 96 -1.51 -12.28 -8.38
N LEU A 97 -1.69 -11.45 -7.35
CA LEU A 97 -1.73 -9.99 -7.55
C LEU A 97 -0.36 -9.41 -7.92
N ASP A 98 0.70 -9.89 -7.31
CA ASP A 98 2.07 -9.47 -7.64
C ASP A 98 2.47 -9.87 -9.06
N ASN A 99 2.00 -11.04 -9.52
CA ASN A 99 2.21 -11.50 -10.90
C ASN A 99 1.36 -10.73 -11.92
N LEU A 100 0.12 -10.37 -11.57
CA LEU A 100 -0.79 -9.64 -12.46
C LEU A 100 -0.43 -8.15 -12.57
N TYR A 101 -0.01 -7.54 -11.45
CA TYR A 101 0.27 -6.10 -11.37
C TYR A 101 1.66 -5.83 -10.76
N PRO A 102 2.75 -6.33 -11.38
CA PRO A 102 4.10 -6.24 -10.82
C PRO A 102 4.64 -4.81 -10.73
N LYS A 103 4.02 -3.84 -11.41
CA LYS A 103 4.47 -2.45 -11.41
C LYS A 103 4.03 -1.70 -10.17
N ILE A 104 2.89 -2.05 -9.57
CA ILE A 104 2.41 -1.44 -8.33
C ILE A 104 3.43 -1.59 -7.19
N PRO A 105 3.79 -2.81 -6.73
CA PRO A 105 4.73 -2.99 -5.62
C PRO A 105 6.12 -2.46 -5.97
N ARG A 106 6.53 -2.54 -7.24
CA ARG A 106 7.83 -2.02 -7.70
C ARG A 106 7.91 -0.49 -7.61
N SER A 107 6.89 0.22 -8.12
CA SER A 107 6.84 1.68 -8.06
C SER A 107 6.72 2.17 -6.62
N LEU A 108 5.97 1.48 -5.76
CA LEU A 108 5.88 1.82 -4.33
C LEU A 108 7.24 1.67 -3.64
N ARG A 109 7.95 0.56 -3.89
CA ARG A 109 9.28 0.29 -3.32
C ARG A 109 10.34 1.29 -3.78
N ASP A 110 10.33 1.68 -5.05
CA ASP A 110 11.32 2.62 -5.60
C ASP A 110 11.17 4.03 -5.04
N ARG A 111 9.95 4.39 -4.59
CA ARG A 111 9.63 5.68 -3.97
C ARG A 111 9.99 5.77 -2.50
N LEU A 112 10.18 4.64 -1.83
CA LEU A 112 10.64 4.61 -0.46
C LEU A 112 12.17 4.76 -0.44
N PRO A 113 12.73 5.52 0.51
CA PRO A 113 14.18 5.63 0.64
C PRO A 113 14.74 4.22 0.87
N LYS A 114 15.72 3.84 0.05
CA LYS A 114 16.49 2.61 0.29
C LYS A 114 17.25 2.82 1.60
N SER A 115 16.77 2.18 2.67
CA SER A 115 17.51 2.08 3.93
C SER A 115 18.88 1.44 3.72
#